data_AF-A0A4Y2KDJ0-F1
#
_entry.id   AF-A0A4Y2KDJ0-F1
#
_cell.length_a   1.000
_cell.length_b   1.000
_cell.length_c   1.000
_cell.angle_alpha   90.00
_cell.angle_beta   90.00
_cell.angle_gamma   90.00
#
_symmetry.space_group_name_H-M   'P 1'
#
loop_
_entity.id
_entity.type
_entity.pdbx_description
1 polymer ?
#
loop_
_entity_poly.entity_id
_entity_poly.type
_entity_poly.pdbx_seq_one_letter_code
_entity_poly.pdbx_strand_id
1 'polypeptide(L)'
;MGKYSVSRINPSVGLPGVFFHTNLPVQVNKQKDHPTYLRQLALEIINNIPVDAVKVYTDGNRNDSDCTCSGIYITTHNQELKIQRRNPEFYSVFRSDLIAIDEGLDSLSSFSCSIEIWIQTDSRSSIQHLAYWHRVKDNTGMNILNKLKSLSVSYRIHLQWIPSHVNIQGNEIADALAKAGADDVSVPSAPLTYLDLFSGAKSRNKTILLIPPEHHWYQGSRPGGCLSID
;
A
#
# COMPACT_ATOMS: atom_id res chain seq x y z
N MET A 1 -32.16 10.37 -9.37
CA MET A 1 -31.00 9.49 -9.63
C MET A 1 -29.97 10.25 -10.46
N GLY A 2 -29.05 10.96 -9.80
CA GLY A 2 -27.98 11.68 -10.49
C GLY A 2 -26.82 10.73 -10.77
N LYS A 3 -26.47 10.50 -12.03
CA LYS A 3 -25.22 9.86 -12.41
C LYS A 3 -24.10 10.85 -12.08
N TYR A 4 -23.32 10.60 -11.04
CA TYR A 4 -22.06 11.32 -10.84
C TYR A 4 -21.16 11.01 -12.04
N SER A 5 -21.04 11.97 -12.94
CA SER A 5 -20.10 11.88 -14.06
C SER A 5 -18.70 12.03 -13.46
N VAL A 6 -17.98 10.91 -13.32
CA VAL A 6 -16.56 10.92 -12.95
C VAL A 6 -15.81 11.64 -14.07
N SER A 7 -15.49 12.91 -13.85
CA SER A 7 -14.83 13.73 -14.85
C SER A 7 -13.40 13.21 -15.04
N ARG A 8 -13.04 12.88 -16.29
CA ARG A 8 -11.66 12.50 -16.61
C ARG A 8 -10.77 13.72 -16.48
N ILE A 9 -9.58 13.54 -15.91
CA ILE A 9 -8.56 14.59 -15.88
C ILE A 9 -8.18 14.92 -17.32
N ASN A 10 -8.21 16.21 -17.67
CA ASN A 10 -7.81 16.66 -18.98
C ASN A 10 -6.31 16.38 -19.20
N PRO A 11 -5.91 15.58 -20.22
CA PRO A 11 -4.53 15.29 -20.55
C PRO A 11 -3.62 16.51 -20.66
N SER A 12 -4.16 17.65 -21.10
CA SER A 12 -3.39 18.88 -21.35
C SER A 12 -3.10 19.71 -20.10
N VAL A 13 -3.79 19.45 -18.99
CA VAL A 13 -3.68 20.23 -17.74
C VAL A 13 -2.77 19.53 -16.73
N GLY A 14 -2.72 18.19 -16.76
CA GLY A 14 -1.97 17.40 -15.79
C GLY A 14 -2.52 17.50 -14.37
N LEU A 15 -1.66 17.22 -13.39
CA LEU A 15 -1.92 17.36 -11.96
C LEU A 15 -0.94 18.39 -11.37
N PRO A 16 -1.17 19.71 -11.61
CA PRO A 16 -0.30 20.73 -11.05
C PRO A 16 -0.30 20.66 -9.53
N GLY A 17 0.88 20.79 -8.91
CA GLY A 17 1.04 20.69 -7.45
C GLY A 17 1.10 19.28 -6.88
N VAL A 18 1.02 18.22 -7.71
CA VAL A 18 1.15 16.83 -7.29
C VAL A 18 2.47 16.24 -7.81
N PHE A 19 3.28 15.68 -6.92
CA PHE A 19 4.60 15.13 -7.23
C PHE A 19 4.64 13.64 -6.88
N PHE A 20 5.08 12.80 -7.83
CA PHE A 20 5.17 11.35 -7.67
C PHE A 20 6.64 10.92 -7.61
N HIS A 21 7.09 10.46 -6.43
CA HIS A 21 8.47 10.08 -6.15
C HIS A 21 8.55 8.56 -5.95
N THR A 22 9.01 7.83 -6.97
CA THR A 22 9.11 6.35 -6.93
C THR A 22 10.51 5.83 -6.58
N ASN A 23 11.45 6.73 -6.30
CA ASN A 23 12.85 6.40 -6.03
C ASN A 23 13.33 7.10 -4.75
N LEU A 24 14.36 6.52 -4.14
CA LEU A 24 15.20 7.18 -3.14
C LEU A 24 16.24 8.07 -3.85
N PRO A 25 17.01 8.90 -3.13
CA PRO A 25 17.95 9.85 -3.75
C PRO A 25 19.03 9.17 -4.61
N VAL A 26 19.31 7.90 -4.33
CA VAL A 26 20.24 7.05 -5.06
C VAL A 26 19.49 5.84 -5.63
N GLN A 27 20.00 5.28 -6.73
CA GLN A 27 19.47 4.02 -7.26
C GLN A 27 19.71 2.89 -6.28
N VAL A 28 18.64 2.20 -5.90
CA VAL A 28 18.65 1.12 -4.91
C VAL A 28 17.99 -0.15 -5.44
N ASN A 29 18.43 -1.29 -4.94
CA ASN A 29 17.79 -2.58 -5.10
C ASN A 29 17.35 -3.11 -3.72
N LYS A 30 16.04 -3.03 -3.44
CA LYS A 30 15.44 -3.47 -2.17
C LYS A 30 15.80 -4.92 -1.78
N GLN A 31 16.08 -5.81 -2.73
CA GLN A 31 16.41 -7.21 -2.46
C GLN A 31 17.88 -7.44 -2.15
N LYS A 32 18.76 -6.54 -2.60
CA LYS A 32 20.22 -6.70 -2.46
C LYS A 32 20.84 -5.75 -1.44
N ASP A 33 20.29 -4.55 -1.34
CA ASP A 33 20.83 -3.53 -0.46
C ASP A 33 20.45 -3.78 1.00
N HIS A 34 21.35 -3.42 1.90
CA HIS A 34 21.17 -3.67 3.33
C HIS A 34 20.00 -2.83 3.91
N PRO A 35 19.11 -3.40 4.73
CA PRO A 35 17.95 -2.69 5.30
C PRO A 35 18.30 -1.37 5.99
N THR A 36 19.40 -1.33 6.76
CA THR A 36 19.87 -0.10 7.43
C THR A 36 20.23 1.00 6.44
N TYR A 37 20.79 0.66 5.28
CA TYR A 37 21.14 1.63 4.24
C TYR A 37 19.88 2.21 3.58
N LEU A 38 18.92 1.34 3.24
CA LEU A 38 17.62 1.76 2.71
C LEU A 38 16.87 2.66 3.70
N ARG A 39 16.90 2.30 4.99
CA ARG A 39 16.34 3.10 6.08
C ARG A 39 16.97 4.48 6.13
N GLN A 40 18.30 4.57 6.06
CA GLN A 40 19.01 5.84 6.13
C GLN A 40 18.60 6.78 5.00
N LEU A 41 18.55 6.30 3.77
CA LEU A 41 18.12 7.08 2.60
C LEU A 41 16.66 7.55 2.71
N ALA A 42 15.77 6.71 3.25
CA ALA A 42 14.39 7.08 3.47
C ALA A 42 14.24 8.13 4.57
N LEU A 43 14.99 7.98 5.68
CA LEU A 43 15.01 8.94 6.77
C LEU A 43 15.58 10.29 6.34
N GLU A 44 16.56 10.32 5.43
CA GLU A 44 17.07 11.56 4.84
C GLU A 44 15.94 12.35 4.17
N ILE A 45 15.11 11.69 3.35
CA ILE A 45 13.94 12.34 2.75
C ILE A 45 12.96 12.79 3.83
N ILE A 46 12.59 11.90 4.76
CA ILE A 46 11.57 12.18 5.78
C ILE A 46 11.98 13.33 6.71
N ASN A 47 13.26 13.45 7.03
CA ASN A 47 13.79 14.52 7.88
C ASN A 47 13.88 15.86 7.16
N ASN A 48 13.92 15.86 5.82
CA ASN A 48 13.87 17.08 5.01
C ASN A 48 12.44 17.58 4.74
N ILE A 49 11.41 16.82 5.14
CA ILE A 49 10.01 17.25 5.04
C ILE A 49 9.77 18.39 6.05
N PRO A 50 9.12 19.50 5.66
CA PRO A 50 8.80 20.59 6.57
C PRO A 50 8.09 20.13 7.84
N VAL A 51 8.40 20.76 8.97
CA VAL A 51 7.89 20.37 10.30
C VAL A 51 6.38 20.56 10.40
N ASP A 52 5.84 21.56 9.73
CA ASP A 52 4.41 21.87 9.68
C ASP A 52 3.64 20.99 8.68
N ALA A 53 4.32 20.30 7.76
CA ALA A 53 3.69 19.47 6.75
C ALA A 53 2.88 18.31 7.37
N VAL A 54 1.77 17.97 6.70
CA VAL A 54 0.99 16.79 7.07
C VAL A 54 1.64 15.55 6.48
N LYS A 55 2.04 14.60 7.34
CA LYS A 55 2.62 13.32 6.92
C LYS A 55 1.56 12.24 7.02
N VAL A 56 1.27 11.56 5.91
CA VAL A 56 0.30 10.48 5.82
C VAL A 56 1.07 9.20 5.48
N TYR A 57 1.09 8.23 6.38
CA TYR A 57 1.65 6.91 6.12
C TYR A 57 0.50 5.94 5.83
N THR A 58 0.67 5.09 4.81
CA THR A 58 -0.38 4.19 4.35
C THR A 58 0.19 2.81 4.10
N ASP A 59 -0.54 1.78 4.51
CA ASP A 59 -0.23 0.38 4.20
C ASP A 59 -1.50 -0.43 3.91
N GLY A 60 -1.38 -1.40 3.02
CA GLY A 60 -2.41 -2.36 2.66
C GLY A 60 -2.01 -3.76 3.09
N ASN A 61 -2.88 -4.44 3.83
CA ASN A 61 -2.65 -5.80 4.28
C ASN A 61 -3.70 -6.77 3.73
N ARG A 62 -3.28 -8.02 3.56
CA ARG A 62 -4.16 -9.16 3.32
C ARG A 62 -3.70 -10.33 4.16
N ASN A 63 -4.60 -10.87 4.97
CA ASN A 63 -4.31 -12.04 5.81
C ASN A 63 -4.59 -13.36 5.06
N ASP A 64 -4.29 -14.47 5.74
CA ASP A 64 -4.47 -15.83 5.19
C ASP A 64 -5.94 -16.25 5.02
N SER A 65 -6.88 -15.55 5.65
CA SER A 65 -8.33 -15.75 5.48
C SER A 65 -8.94 -14.86 4.39
N ASP A 66 -8.12 -14.30 3.48
CA ASP A 66 -8.52 -13.39 2.41
C ASP A 66 -9.23 -12.10 2.87
N CYS A 67 -9.13 -11.78 4.17
CA CYS A 67 -9.54 -10.50 4.72
C CYS A 67 -8.48 -9.46 4.37
N THR A 68 -8.94 -8.32 3.89
CA THR A 68 -8.07 -7.24 3.41
C THR A 68 -8.38 -5.97 4.17
N CYS A 69 -7.33 -5.27 4.61
CA CYS A 69 -7.46 -4.09 5.44
C CYS A 69 -6.44 -3.04 5.04
N SER A 70 -6.74 -1.80 5.38
CA SER A 70 -5.91 -0.63 5.11
C SER A 70 -5.59 0.05 6.43
N GLY A 71 -4.32 0.37 6.64
CA GLY A 71 -3.83 1.12 7.78
C GLY A 71 -3.40 2.51 7.35
N ILE A 72 -3.84 3.54 8.07
CA ILE A 72 -3.50 4.93 7.79
C ILE A 72 -3.03 5.58 9.08
N TYR A 73 -1.85 6.18 9.06
CA TYR A 73 -1.33 7.00 10.14
C TYR A 73 -1.04 8.41 9.62
N ILE A 74 -1.80 9.39 10.11
CA ILE A 74 -1.61 10.79 9.78
C ILE A 74 -0.99 11.49 10.97
N THR A 75 0.06 12.27 10.75
CA THR A 75 0.74 13.01 11.81
C THR A 75 1.19 14.38 11.34
N THR A 76 1.09 15.34 12.25
CA THR A 76 1.70 16.67 12.20
C THR A 76 2.53 16.86 13.47
N HIS A 77 3.20 18.00 13.60
CA HIS A 77 3.94 18.32 14.82
C HIS A 77 3.08 18.36 16.11
N ASN A 78 1.75 18.53 16.01
CA ASN A 78 0.86 18.69 17.17
C ASN A 78 -0.24 17.63 17.28
N GLN A 79 -0.50 16.87 16.22
CA GLN A 79 -1.66 15.99 16.14
C GLN A 79 -1.30 14.67 15.46
N GLU A 80 -1.96 13.60 15.90
CA GLU A 80 -1.92 12.32 15.20
C GLU A 80 -3.32 11.72 15.06
N LEU A 81 -3.53 10.99 13.97
CA LEU A 81 -4.74 10.22 13.69
C LEU A 81 -4.32 8.84 13.17
N LYS A 82 -4.95 7.81 13.73
CA LYS A 82 -4.72 6.40 13.38
C LYS A 82 -6.05 5.81 12.92
N ILE A 83 -6.07 5.28 11.70
CA ILE A 83 -7.28 4.75 11.08
C ILE A 83 -6.99 3.31 10.65
N GLN A 84 -7.93 2.43 10.98
CA GLN A 84 -7.96 1.06 10.52
C GLN A 84 -9.22 0.93 9.67
N ARG A 85 -9.08 0.50 8.42
CA ARG A 85 -10.20 0.33 7.50
C ARG A 85 -10.25 -1.10 7.02
N ARG A 86 -11.32 -1.81 7.37
CA ARG A 86 -11.62 -3.12 6.79
C ARG A 86 -12.14 -2.93 5.36
N ASN A 87 -11.57 -3.67 4.41
CA ASN A 87 -11.98 -3.68 3.02
C ASN A 87 -12.86 -4.90 2.73
N PRO A 88 -13.67 -4.89 1.66
CA PRO A 88 -14.37 -6.08 1.17
C PRO A 88 -13.42 -7.25 0.93
N GLU A 89 -13.90 -8.47 1.15
CA GLU A 89 -13.12 -9.70 0.97
C GLU A 89 -12.54 -9.81 -0.46
N PHE A 90 -11.42 -10.53 -0.58
CA PHE A 90 -10.73 -10.86 -1.84
C PHE A 90 -10.06 -9.69 -2.57
N TYR A 91 -9.99 -8.49 -1.99
CA TYR A 91 -9.20 -7.42 -2.59
C TYR A 91 -7.71 -7.78 -2.63
N SER A 92 -7.01 -7.26 -3.63
CA SER A 92 -5.56 -7.35 -3.68
C SER A 92 -4.90 -6.42 -2.65
N VAL A 93 -3.66 -6.74 -2.24
CA VAL A 93 -2.83 -5.83 -1.42
C VAL A 93 -2.70 -4.47 -2.11
N PHE A 94 -2.43 -4.47 -3.42
CA PHE A 94 -2.39 -3.27 -4.25
C PHE A 94 -3.67 -2.41 -4.16
N ARG A 95 -4.84 -3.05 -4.18
CA ARG A 95 -6.11 -2.32 -4.03
C ARG A 95 -6.29 -1.78 -2.62
N SER A 96 -5.81 -2.50 -1.61
CA SER A 96 -5.82 -2.03 -0.21
C SER A 96 -4.89 -0.85 -0.01
N ASP A 97 -3.70 -0.84 -0.64
CA ASP A 97 -2.80 0.32 -0.65
C ASP A 97 -3.48 1.57 -1.24
N LEU A 98 -4.19 1.40 -2.37
CA LEU A 98 -4.93 2.51 -2.97
C LEU A 98 -6.07 3.00 -2.07
N ILE A 99 -6.78 2.10 -1.39
CA ILE A 99 -7.81 2.48 -0.42
C ILE A 99 -7.21 3.21 0.78
N ALA A 100 -6.03 2.80 1.26
CA ALA A 100 -5.32 3.48 2.32
C ALA A 100 -4.99 4.94 1.92
N ILE A 101 -4.54 5.16 0.69
CA ILE A 101 -4.31 6.50 0.13
C ILE A 101 -5.63 7.28 0.03
N ASP A 102 -6.70 6.66 -0.48
CA ASP A 102 -8.01 7.28 -0.66
C ASP A 102 -8.63 7.76 0.67
N GLU A 103 -8.55 6.92 1.71
CA GLU A 103 -8.99 7.21 3.08
C GLU A 103 -8.11 8.28 3.76
N GLY A 104 -6.79 8.19 3.53
CA GLY A 104 -5.85 9.19 4.02
C GLY A 104 -6.16 10.58 3.49
N LEU A 105 -6.54 10.69 2.21
CA LEU A 105 -6.96 11.95 1.60
C LEU A 105 -8.28 12.49 2.16
N ASP A 106 -9.28 11.64 2.43
CA ASP A 106 -10.56 12.05 3.02
C ASP A 106 -10.38 12.61 4.44
N SER A 107 -9.44 12.02 5.17
CA SER A 107 -9.15 12.36 6.57
C SER A 107 -8.38 13.67 6.74
N LEU A 108 -7.86 14.26 5.66
CA LEU A 108 -7.13 15.53 5.71
C LEU A 108 -7.98 16.72 6.19
N SER A 109 -9.31 16.64 6.01
CA SER A 109 -10.25 17.67 6.48
C SER A 109 -10.18 17.92 8.00
N SER A 110 -9.68 16.95 8.76
CA SER A 110 -9.52 17.04 10.22
C SER A 110 -8.24 17.77 10.66
N PHE A 111 -7.38 18.16 9.72
CA PHE A 111 -6.11 18.82 10.02
C PHE A 111 -6.12 20.26 9.52
N SER A 112 -5.62 21.19 10.34
CA SER A 112 -5.22 22.52 9.86
C SER A 112 -4.02 22.33 8.93
N CYS A 113 -4.29 22.21 7.63
CA CYS A 113 -3.28 21.78 6.69
C CYS A 113 -2.21 22.87 6.51
N SER A 114 -0.95 22.48 6.70
CA SER A 114 0.18 23.17 6.10
C SER A 114 0.03 23.19 4.57
N ILE A 115 0.77 24.07 3.93
CA ILE A 115 0.83 24.17 2.47
C ILE A 115 1.30 22.84 1.85
N GLU A 116 1.96 21.95 2.61
CA GLU A 116 2.47 20.67 2.10
C GLU A 116 1.84 19.42 2.75
N ILE A 117 1.52 18.44 1.91
CA ILE A 117 1.04 17.10 2.29
C ILE A 117 1.99 16.06 1.71
N TRP A 118 2.49 15.16 2.56
CA TRP A 118 3.41 14.09 2.18
C TRP A 118 2.81 12.72 2.48
N ILE A 119 2.40 12.03 1.42
CA ILE A 119 1.89 10.66 1.47
C ILE A 119 3.05 9.69 1.27
N GLN A 120 3.34 8.91 2.29
CA GLN A 120 4.42 7.94 2.39
C GLN A 120 3.83 6.53 2.28
N THR A 121 4.20 5.79 1.25
CA THR A 121 3.76 4.41 1.03
C THR A 121 4.92 3.54 0.58
N ASP A 122 4.94 2.29 1.00
CA ASP A 122 5.92 1.32 0.50
C ASP A 122 5.49 0.61 -0.80
N SER A 123 4.26 0.87 -1.25
CA SER A 123 3.69 0.36 -2.49
C SER A 123 4.09 1.23 -3.69
N ARG A 124 5.28 0.94 -4.23
CA ARG A 124 5.80 1.60 -5.44
C ARG A 124 4.83 1.48 -6.62
N SER A 125 4.11 0.35 -6.71
CA SER A 125 3.06 0.12 -7.71
C SER A 125 1.91 1.11 -7.61
N SER A 126 1.47 1.48 -6.41
CA SER A 126 0.36 2.44 -6.21
C SER A 126 0.74 3.83 -6.70
N ILE A 127 1.95 4.28 -6.38
CA ILE A 127 2.48 5.57 -6.87
C ILE A 127 2.61 5.54 -8.39
N GLN A 128 3.15 4.46 -8.97
CA GLN A 128 3.26 4.32 -10.43
C GLN A 128 1.90 4.33 -11.12
N HIS A 129 0.92 3.59 -10.59
CA HIS A 129 -0.44 3.56 -11.13
C HIS A 129 -1.04 4.96 -11.20
N LEU A 130 -0.94 5.73 -10.11
CA LEU A 130 -1.43 7.11 -10.05
C LEU A 130 -0.60 8.08 -10.91
N ALA A 131 0.71 7.88 -11.03
CA ALA A 131 1.57 8.68 -11.89
C ALA A 131 1.23 8.50 -13.39
N TYR A 132 0.79 7.30 -13.79
CA TYR A 132 0.26 7.01 -15.13
C TYR A 132 -1.26 7.31 -15.24
N TRP A 133 -1.70 8.40 -14.60
CA TRP A 133 -3.11 8.80 -14.47
C TRP A 133 -3.94 8.77 -15.76
N HIS A 134 -3.34 9.04 -16.92
CA HIS A 134 -4.03 8.97 -18.23
C HIS A 134 -4.50 7.55 -18.61
N ARG A 135 -3.96 6.51 -17.97
CA ARG A 135 -4.34 5.10 -18.18
C ARG A 135 -5.20 4.52 -17.05
N VAL A 136 -5.38 5.27 -15.96
CA VAL A 136 -6.19 4.82 -14.82
C VAL A 136 -7.66 4.76 -15.24
N LYS A 137 -8.30 3.62 -14.98
CA LYS A 137 -9.70 3.35 -15.35
C LYS A 137 -10.51 2.75 -14.21
N ASP A 138 -9.86 2.27 -13.16
CA ASP A 138 -10.55 1.77 -11.98
C ASP A 138 -11.11 2.92 -11.13
N ASN A 139 -12.22 2.64 -10.45
CA ASN A 139 -12.95 3.66 -9.70
C ASN A 139 -12.13 4.24 -8.54
N THR A 140 -11.35 3.40 -7.85
CA THR A 140 -10.51 3.82 -6.70
C THR A 140 -9.43 4.79 -7.15
N GLY A 141 -8.66 4.44 -8.18
CA GLY A 141 -7.65 5.32 -8.76
C GLY A 141 -8.23 6.63 -9.27
N MET A 142 -9.36 6.60 -9.97
CA MET A 142 -10.03 7.83 -10.44
C MET A 142 -10.51 8.73 -9.28
N ASN A 143 -11.01 8.16 -8.19
CA ASN A 143 -11.39 8.91 -6.99
C ASN A 143 -10.19 9.62 -6.36
N ILE A 144 -9.09 8.87 -6.15
CA ILE A 144 -7.83 9.43 -5.61
C ILE A 144 -7.35 10.57 -6.50
N LEU A 145 -7.31 10.37 -7.81
CA LEU A 145 -6.85 11.37 -8.76
C LEU A 145 -7.70 12.65 -8.74
N ASN A 146 -9.03 12.53 -8.58
CA ASN A 146 -9.91 13.68 -8.43
C ASN A 146 -9.69 14.42 -7.10
N LYS A 147 -9.47 13.69 -6.00
CA LYS A 147 -9.12 14.28 -4.70
C LYS A 147 -7.78 15.00 -4.75
N LEU A 148 -6.75 14.37 -5.32
CA LEU A 148 -5.43 14.97 -5.54
C LEU A 148 -5.56 16.26 -6.35
N LYS A 149 -6.32 16.25 -7.45
CA LYS A 149 -6.57 17.45 -8.26
C LYS A 149 -7.28 18.56 -7.49
N SER A 150 -8.25 18.22 -6.65
CA SER A 150 -9.01 19.18 -5.84
C SER A 150 -8.12 19.82 -4.77
N LEU A 151 -7.36 19.00 -4.06
CA LEU A 151 -6.48 19.44 -2.98
C LEU A 151 -5.25 20.20 -3.53
N SER A 152 -4.80 19.89 -4.74
CA SER A 152 -3.62 20.54 -5.32
C SER A 152 -3.82 22.00 -5.71
N VAL A 153 -5.06 22.51 -5.62
CA VAL A 153 -5.37 23.93 -5.72
C VAL A 153 -4.80 24.72 -4.53
N SER A 154 -4.80 24.12 -3.34
CA SER A 154 -4.38 24.79 -2.09
C SER A 154 -3.06 24.25 -1.54
N TYR A 155 -2.71 23.00 -1.89
CA TYR A 155 -1.61 22.28 -1.27
C TYR A 155 -0.63 21.72 -2.30
N ARG A 156 0.63 21.60 -1.91
CA ARG A 156 1.63 20.79 -2.62
C ARG A 156 1.57 19.38 -2.07
N ILE A 157 1.30 18.41 -2.92
CA ILE A 157 1.08 17.02 -2.51
C ILE A 157 2.20 16.15 -3.07
N HIS A 158 2.88 15.45 -2.18
CA HIS A 158 4.01 14.59 -2.49
C HIS A 158 3.63 13.15 -2.19
N LEU A 159 3.61 12.28 -3.19
CA LEU A 159 3.53 10.83 -3.01
C LEU A 159 4.95 10.28 -3.05
N GLN A 160 5.46 9.81 -1.92
CA GLN A 160 6.84 9.35 -1.76
C GLN A 160 6.86 7.85 -1.45
N TRP A 161 7.64 7.12 -2.25
CA TRP A 161 7.93 5.73 -1.98
C TRP A 161 8.92 5.60 -0.82
N ILE A 162 8.64 4.72 0.13
CA ILE A 162 9.55 4.34 1.20
C ILE A 162 9.79 2.82 1.23
N PRO A 163 10.96 2.33 1.64
CA PRO A 163 11.20 0.90 1.80
C PRO A 163 10.37 0.33 2.97
N SER A 164 9.67 -0.78 2.72
CA SER A 164 8.98 -1.55 3.77
C SER A 164 9.95 -2.33 4.66
N HIS A 165 9.54 -2.60 5.91
CA HIS A 165 10.24 -3.45 6.89
C HIS A 165 11.70 -3.06 7.18
N VAL A 166 11.97 -1.76 7.17
CA VAL A 166 13.29 -1.22 7.56
C VAL A 166 13.21 -0.34 8.81
N ASN A 167 12.15 -0.49 9.61
CA ASN A 167 11.96 0.21 10.88
C ASN A 167 11.83 1.74 10.71
N ILE A 168 10.98 2.15 9.77
CA ILE A 168 10.51 3.54 9.63
C ILE A 168 9.23 3.66 10.46
N GLN A 169 9.30 4.37 11.60
CA GLN A 169 8.25 4.36 12.62
C GLN A 169 6.84 4.60 12.06
N GLY A 170 6.64 5.62 11.22
CA GLY A 170 5.33 5.91 10.64
C GLY A 170 4.79 4.78 9.76
N ASN A 171 5.67 4.09 9.02
CA ASN A 171 5.29 2.93 8.21
C ASN A 171 4.95 1.72 9.07
N GLU A 172 5.74 1.45 10.12
CA GLU A 172 5.47 0.33 11.03
C GLU A 172 4.13 0.53 11.77
N ILE A 173 3.76 1.78 12.09
CA ILE A 173 2.44 2.09 12.66
C ILE A 173 1.33 1.81 11.64
N ALA A 174 1.48 2.23 10.37
CA ALA A 174 0.49 1.96 9.33
C ALA A 174 0.33 0.45 9.06
N ASP A 175 1.43 -0.30 9.01
CA ASP A 175 1.42 -1.76 8.85
C ASP A 175 0.74 -2.47 10.04
N ALA A 176 1.00 -2.03 11.28
CA ALA A 176 0.30 -2.54 12.45
C ALA A 176 -1.20 -2.24 12.42
N LEU A 177 -1.61 -1.05 11.96
CA LEU A 177 -3.03 -0.69 11.80
C LEU A 177 -3.72 -1.55 10.72
N ALA A 178 -3.05 -1.80 9.60
CA ALA A 178 -3.55 -2.66 8.53
C ALA A 178 -3.72 -4.11 9.01
N LYS A 179 -2.84 -4.60 9.88
CA LYS A 179 -2.94 -5.93 10.50
C LYS A 179 -4.09 -6.02 11.50
N ALA A 180 -4.23 -5.04 12.39
CA ALA A 180 -5.26 -5.04 13.42
C ALA A 180 -6.70 -5.02 12.86
N GLY A 181 -6.93 -4.32 11.74
CA GLY A 181 -8.27 -4.29 11.12
C GLY A 181 -8.76 -5.65 10.59
N ALA A 182 -7.86 -6.65 10.48
CA ALA A 182 -8.21 -7.98 9.98
C ALA A 182 -9.08 -8.78 10.97
N ASP A 183 -9.08 -8.40 12.24
CA ASP A 183 -9.81 -9.07 13.32
C ASP A 183 -11.25 -8.54 13.50
N ASP A 184 -11.62 -7.48 12.78
CA ASP A 184 -12.92 -6.79 12.92
C ASP A 184 -14.04 -7.43 12.05
N VAL A 185 -15.30 -7.33 12.48
CA VAL A 185 -16.44 -8.09 11.90
C VAL A 185 -16.80 -7.64 10.47
N SER A 186 -17.17 -8.62 9.63
CA SER A 186 -17.46 -8.57 8.18
C SER A 186 -18.20 -7.32 7.64
N VAL A 187 -17.70 -6.77 6.52
CA VAL A 187 -18.32 -5.70 5.70
C VAL A 187 -18.96 -6.31 4.44
N PRO A 188 -20.11 -5.82 3.93
CA PRO A 188 -20.76 -6.36 2.74
C PRO A 188 -19.88 -6.26 1.47
N SER A 189 -19.95 -7.28 0.60
CA SER A 189 -19.09 -7.42 -0.59
C SER A 189 -19.38 -6.36 -1.66
N ALA A 190 -18.32 -5.79 -2.25
CA ALA A 190 -18.36 -4.93 -3.44
C ALA A 190 -17.84 -5.69 -4.69
N PRO A 191 -18.06 -5.20 -5.92
CA PRO A 191 -17.63 -5.89 -7.14
C PRO A 191 -16.11 -6.04 -7.22
N LEU A 192 -15.65 -7.27 -7.47
CA LEU A 192 -14.23 -7.64 -7.60
C LEU A 192 -13.72 -7.37 -9.01
N THR A 193 -12.45 -6.94 -9.14
CA THR A 193 -11.78 -6.85 -10.43
C THR A 193 -11.06 -8.15 -10.80
N TYR A 194 -10.63 -8.30 -12.05
CA TYR A 194 -9.87 -9.48 -12.50
C TYR A 194 -8.58 -9.70 -11.68
N LEU A 195 -7.87 -8.62 -11.31
CA LEU A 195 -6.68 -8.71 -10.47
C LEU A 195 -7.01 -9.20 -9.06
N ASP A 196 -8.16 -8.80 -8.52
CA ASP A 196 -8.65 -9.27 -7.21
C ASP A 196 -8.96 -10.77 -7.27
N LEU A 197 -9.69 -11.22 -8.30
CA LEU A 197 -9.98 -12.65 -8.53
C LEU A 197 -8.71 -13.49 -8.72
N PHE A 198 -7.75 -13.01 -9.51
CA PHE A 198 -6.48 -13.69 -9.73
C PHE A 198 -5.64 -13.78 -8.45
N SER A 199 -5.61 -12.70 -7.66
CA SER A 199 -4.96 -12.71 -6.35
C SER A 199 -5.64 -13.66 -5.37
N GLY A 200 -6.97 -13.78 -5.41
CA GLY A 200 -7.79 -14.80 -4.73
C GLY A 200 -7.35 -16.21 -5.09
N ALA A 201 -7.28 -16.52 -6.38
CA ALA A 201 -6.87 -17.85 -6.86
C ALA A 201 -5.44 -18.22 -6.43
N LYS A 202 -4.52 -17.25 -6.38
CA LYS A 202 -3.14 -17.48 -5.95
C LYS A 202 -3.02 -17.77 -4.45
N SER A 203 -3.84 -17.18 -3.57
CA SER A 203 -3.84 -17.53 -2.14
C SER A 203 -4.38 -18.94 -1.94
N ARG A 204 -5.49 -19.29 -2.59
CA ARG A 204 -6.09 -20.64 -2.52
C ARG A 204 -5.13 -21.73 -3.00
N ASN A 205 -4.32 -21.45 -4.02
CA ASN A 205 -3.27 -22.36 -4.47
C ASN A 205 -2.13 -22.54 -3.45
N LYS A 206 -1.79 -21.53 -2.63
CA LYS A 206 -0.83 -21.72 -1.52
C LYS A 206 -1.36 -22.68 -0.47
N THR A 207 -2.66 -22.65 -0.18
CA THR A 207 -3.32 -23.57 0.75
C THR A 207 -3.33 -25.01 0.23
N ILE A 208 -3.49 -25.21 -1.09
CA ILE A 208 -3.45 -26.56 -1.71
C ILE A 208 -2.03 -27.13 -1.72
N LEU A 209 -1.00 -26.30 -1.88
CA LEU A 209 0.41 -26.74 -1.87
C LEU A 209 0.93 -27.15 -0.49
N LEU A 210 0.20 -26.86 0.59
CA LEU A 210 0.52 -27.27 1.96
C LEU A 210 -0.03 -28.65 2.33
N ILE A 211 -0.84 -29.26 1.46
CA ILE A 211 -1.30 -30.64 1.61
C ILE A 211 -0.29 -31.54 0.90
N PRO A 212 0.52 -32.35 1.63
CA PRO A 212 1.38 -33.32 0.97
C PRO A 212 0.51 -34.26 0.12
N PRO A 213 0.92 -34.63 -1.09
CA PRO A 213 0.17 -35.60 -1.88
C PRO A 213 0.01 -36.90 -1.09
N GLU A 214 -1.22 -37.41 -0.97
CA GLU A 214 -1.53 -38.72 -0.37
C GLU A 214 -1.11 -39.88 -1.30
N HIS A 215 0.14 -39.87 -1.75
CA HIS A 215 0.67 -40.95 -2.57
C HIS A 215 1.68 -41.77 -1.79
N HIS A 216 1.47 -43.09 -1.80
CA HIS A 216 2.25 -44.10 -1.07
C HIS A 216 3.75 -44.11 -1.39
N TRP A 217 4.19 -43.43 -2.46
CA TRP A 217 5.61 -43.33 -2.84
C TRP A 217 6.40 -42.28 -2.03
N TYR A 218 5.75 -41.40 -1.26
CA TYR A 218 6.42 -40.43 -0.39
C TYR A 218 6.93 -41.04 0.94
N GLN A 219 6.59 -42.29 1.26
CA GLN A 219 7.09 -43.01 2.45
C GLN A 219 8.24 -44.00 2.17
N GLY A 220 9.00 -43.82 1.08
CA GLY A 220 10.08 -44.73 0.69
C GLY A 220 11.49 -44.14 0.78
N SER A 221 12.20 -44.49 1.86
CA SER A 221 13.66 -44.71 1.95
C SER A 221 14.64 -43.55 1.71
N ARG A 222 15.32 -43.13 2.79
CA ARG A 222 16.59 -42.37 2.75
C ARG A 222 17.72 -43.29 2.25
N PRO A 223 18.50 -42.94 1.21
CA PRO A 223 19.74 -43.65 0.90
C PRO A 223 20.87 -43.04 1.74
N GLY A 224 21.27 -43.74 2.79
CA GLY A 224 22.36 -43.29 3.65
C GLY A 224 22.80 -44.39 4.61
N GLY A 225 23.58 -45.34 4.12
CA GLY A 225 24.23 -46.38 4.92
C GLY A 225 25.54 -46.78 4.28
N CYS A 226 26.63 -46.43 4.95
CA CYS A 226 28.02 -46.57 4.54
C CYS A 226 28.44 -48.04 4.29
N LEU A 227 29.28 -48.28 3.29
CA LEU A 227 30.05 -49.53 3.13
C LEU A 227 31.23 -49.49 4.10
N SER A 228 31.28 -50.43 5.04
CA SER A 228 32.51 -50.76 5.78
C SER A 228 33.20 -51.93 5.08
N ILE A 229 34.50 -51.75 4.83
CA ILE A 229 35.41 -52.76 4.31
C ILE A 229 35.99 -53.50 5.52
N ASP A 230 35.90 -54.83 5.50
CA ASP A 230 36.92 -55.76 6.00
C ASP A 230 36.90 -57.01 5.11
#